data_AF-A0A528IGF7-F1
#
_entry.id   AF-A0A528IGF7-F1
#
_cell.length_a   1.000
_cell.length_b   1.000
_cell.length_c   1.000
_cell.angle_alpha   90.00
_cell.angle_beta   90.00
_cell.angle_gamma   90.00
#
_symmetry.space_group_name_H-M   'P 1'
#
loop_
_entity.id
_entity.type
_entity.pdbx_description
1 polymer ?
#
loop_
_entity_poly.entity_id
_entity_poly.type
_entity_poly.pdbx_seq_one_letter_code
_entity_poly.pdbx_strand_id
1 'polypeptide(L)'
;MTELILTQEEGDELFAMAKVAVASDPVDLPDFGGRAEFALVSKDRREEFVINFTRNHIKLSKRSHHMRGRKVVGLCRLCLDGSPHRNPDGEEVGTRHI
;
A
#
# COMPACT_ATOMS: atom_id res chain seq x y z
N MET A 1 1.84 9.68 -21.98
CA MET A 1 2.08 8.75 -20.85
C MET A 1 0.83 7.89 -20.74
N THR A 2 0.94 6.57 -20.83
CA THR A 2 -0.25 5.71 -20.73
C THR A 2 -0.77 5.74 -19.29
N GLU A 3 -1.98 6.24 -19.10
CA GLU A 3 -2.67 6.05 -17.83
C GLU A 3 -3.03 4.57 -17.73
N LEU A 4 -2.30 3.83 -16.90
CA LEU A 4 -2.85 2.62 -16.28
C LEU A 4 -4.04 3.09 -15.43
N ILE A 5 -5.22 3.07 -16.06
CA ILE A 5 -6.53 3.13 -15.45
C ILE A 5 -6.88 1.65 -15.24
N LEU A 6 -6.90 1.24 -13.97
CA LEU A 6 -7.41 -0.05 -13.58
C LEU A 6 -8.93 0.11 -13.40
N THR A 7 -9.72 -0.79 -13.97
CA THR A 7 -11.16 -0.84 -13.65
C THR A 7 -11.37 -1.34 -12.21
N GLN A 8 -12.57 -1.11 -11.65
CA GLN A 8 -12.90 -1.63 -10.32
C GLN A 8 -12.85 -3.18 -10.31
N GLU A 9 -13.34 -3.82 -11.37
CA GLU A 9 -13.36 -5.28 -11.51
C GLU A 9 -11.93 -5.86 -11.49
N GLU A 10 -11.01 -5.31 -12.29
CA GLU A 10 -9.58 -5.66 -12.24
C GLU A 10 -8.95 -5.36 -10.87
N GLY A 11 -9.37 -4.30 -10.20
CA GLY A 11 -8.95 -3.94 -8.83
C GLY A 11 -9.35 -4.99 -7.81
N ASP A 12 -10.60 -5.42 -7.86
CA ASP A 12 -11.17 -6.44 -6.97
C ASP A 12 -10.54 -7.82 -7.24
N GLU A 13 -10.30 -8.18 -8.50
CA GLU A 13 -9.55 -9.39 -8.88
C GLU A 13 -8.11 -9.36 -8.34
N LEU A 14 -7.37 -8.28 -8.59
CA LEU A 14 -6.00 -8.12 -8.07
C LEU A 14 -5.96 -8.07 -6.54
N PHE A 15 -6.98 -7.53 -5.88
CA PHE A 15 -7.08 -7.52 -4.42
C PHE A 15 -7.36 -8.92 -3.86
N ALA A 16 -8.33 -9.64 -4.42
CA ALA A 16 -8.71 -11.00 -4.03
C ALA A 16 -7.64 -12.06 -4.37
N MET A 17 -6.78 -11.80 -5.36
CA MET A 17 -5.71 -12.71 -5.76
C MET A 17 -4.82 -13.13 -4.59
N ALA A 18 -4.56 -14.42 -4.43
CA ALA A 18 -3.71 -14.96 -3.38
C ALA A 18 -2.24 -14.52 -3.55
N LYS A 19 -1.71 -13.81 -2.54
CA LYS A 19 -0.37 -13.25 -2.51
C LYS A 19 0.54 -14.07 -1.61
N VAL A 20 1.77 -14.32 -2.06
CA VAL A 20 2.82 -15.06 -1.35
C VAL A 20 4.01 -14.12 -1.14
N ALA A 21 4.57 -14.08 0.06
CA ALA A 21 5.75 -13.25 0.33
C ALA A 21 6.98 -13.77 -0.41
N VAL A 22 7.79 -12.86 -0.95
CA VAL A 22 9.05 -13.21 -1.64
C VAL A 22 10.14 -13.64 -0.64
N ALA A 23 10.10 -13.11 0.58
CA ALA A 23 10.89 -13.58 1.72
C ALA A 23 10.02 -14.43 2.66
N SER A 24 10.59 -15.51 3.22
CA SER A 24 9.87 -16.45 4.09
C SER A 24 9.97 -16.13 5.58
N ASP A 25 10.89 -15.25 5.98
CA ASP A 25 11.17 -14.99 7.39
C ASP A 25 10.05 -14.11 8.00
N PRO A 26 9.63 -14.38 9.25
CA PRO A 26 8.76 -13.48 9.99
C PRO A 26 9.40 -12.10 10.07
N VAL A 27 8.64 -11.04 9.75
CA VAL A 27 9.13 -9.67 9.90
C VAL A 27 8.44 -8.99 11.07
N ASP A 28 9.25 -8.51 12.02
CA ASP A 28 8.81 -7.59 13.05
C ASP A 28 8.32 -6.27 12.45
N LEU A 29 7.08 -5.90 12.76
CA LEU A 29 6.54 -4.61 12.35
C LEU A 29 7.20 -3.48 13.15
N PRO A 30 7.68 -2.42 12.50
CA PRO A 30 8.40 -1.36 13.19
C PRO A 30 7.50 -0.54 14.11
N ASP A 31 8.10 -0.04 15.20
CA ASP A 31 7.43 0.80 16.19
C ASP A 31 7.23 2.25 15.71
N PHE A 32 6.87 3.17 16.60
CA PHE A 32 6.61 4.58 16.30
C PHE A 32 7.67 5.24 15.40
N GLY A 33 7.23 5.73 14.25
CA GLY A 33 8.03 6.47 13.28
C GLY A 33 8.62 5.61 12.17
N GLY A 34 8.52 4.28 12.28
CA GLY A 34 9.05 3.35 11.30
C GLY A 34 8.13 3.08 10.10
N ARG A 35 8.76 2.54 9.06
CA ARG A 35 8.16 2.02 7.83
C ARG A 35 8.82 0.70 7.48
N ALA A 36 8.03 -0.25 6.98
CA ALA A 36 8.50 -1.45 6.33
C ALA A 36 7.79 -1.62 4.98
N GLU A 37 8.46 -2.26 4.02
CA GLU A 37 7.94 -2.52 2.69
C GLU A 37 8.25 -3.99 2.33
N PHE A 38 7.23 -4.74 1.91
CA PHE A 38 7.35 -6.18 1.62
C PHE A 38 6.91 -6.47 0.20
N ALA A 39 7.78 -7.12 -0.56
CA ALA A 39 7.45 -7.64 -1.88
C ALA A 39 6.66 -8.96 -1.74
N LEU A 40 5.51 -9.02 -2.41
CA LEU A 40 4.69 -10.21 -2.55
C LEU A 40 4.53 -10.52 -4.04
N VAL A 41 4.27 -11.78 -4.36
CA VAL A 41 3.93 -12.21 -5.72
C VAL A 41 2.64 -13.02 -5.72
N SER A 42 1.95 -13.01 -6.84
CA SER A 42 0.90 -14.00 -7.15
C SER A 42 1.43 -15.44 -7.08
N LYS A 43 0.55 -16.41 -6.84
CA LYS A 43 0.91 -17.84 -6.81
C LYS A 43 1.54 -18.35 -8.12
N ASP A 44 1.13 -17.79 -9.26
CA ASP A 44 1.68 -18.10 -10.59
C ASP A 44 2.85 -17.18 -11.00
N ARG A 45 3.23 -16.24 -10.11
CA ARG A 45 4.34 -15.28 -10.26
C ARG A 45 4.22 -14.34 -11.47
N ARG A 46 3.00 -14.09 -11.94
CA ARG A 46 2.72 -13.12 -13.02
C ARG A 46 2.60 -11.69 -12.50
N GLU A 47 1.87 -11.52 -11.40
CA GLU A 47 1.70 -10.23 -10.73
C GLU A 47 2.67 -10.05 -9.56
N GLU A 48 3.27 -8.86 -9.48
CA GLU A 48 4.12 -8.38 -8.38
C GLU A 48 3.35 -7.35 -7.55
N PHE A 49 3.35 -7.51 -6.23
CA PHE A 49 2.68 -6.62 -5.29
C PHE A 49 3.65 -6.09 -4.25
N VAL A 50 3.33 -4.94 -3.67
CA VAL A 50 4.11 -4.33 -2.59
C VAL A 50 3.16 -3.89 -1.49
N ILE A 51 3.25 -4.51 -0.32
CA ILE A 51 2.54 -4.05 0.88
C ILE A 51 3.48 -3.14 1.70
N ASN A 52 2.96 -1.98 2.10
CA ASN A 52 3.67 -0.99 2.88
C ASN A 52 3.04 -0.86 4.27
N PHE A 53 3.83 -1.07 5.31
CA PHE A 53 3.43 -0.78 6.69
C PHE A 53 4.08 0.53 7.15
N THR A 54 3.30 1.40 7.79
CA THR A 54 3.81 2.65 8.39
C THR A 54 3.09 2.94 9.70
N ARG A 55 3.83 3.28 10.76
CA ARG A 55 3.26 3.68 12.06
C ARG A 55 3.75 5.08 12.42
N ASN A 56 2.89 6.09 12.26
CA ASN A 56 3.32 7.50 12.22
C ASN A 56 3.34 8.19 13.60
N HIS A 57 4.54 8.41 14.17
CA HIS A 57 4.96 9.65 14.86
C HIS A 57 6.50 9.62 15.04
N ILE A 58 7.30 10.69 15.06
CA ILE A 58 7.05 12.12 15.33
C ILE A 58 7.47 12.98 14.11
N LYS A 59 7.39 14.31 14.22
CA LYS A 59 7.79 15.33 13.24
C LYS A 59 8.67 16.39 13.92
N LEU A 60 9.77 16.81 13.29
CA LEU A 60 10.18 18.23 13.30
C LEU A 60 10.77 18.69 11.96
N SER A 61 11.58 17.87 11.28
CA SER A 61 12.18 18.19 9.96
C SER A 61 11.80 17.22 8.81
N LYS A 62 10.85 16.30 9.09
CA LYS A 62 10.42 15.14 8.25
C LYS A 62 10.52 15.39 6.74
N ARG A 63 11.35 14.59 6.05
CA ARG A 63 11.33 14.47 4.58
C ARG A 63 11.15 13.02 4.15
N SER A 64 10.53 12.82 3.00
CA SER A 64 10.26 11.54 2.36
C SER A 64 10.70 11.66 0.90
N HIS A 65 11.56 10.76 0.44
CA HIS A 65 12.06 10.75 -0.93
C HIS A 65 11.83 9.36 -1.52
N HIS A 66 11.15 9.32 -2.66
CA HIS A 66 10.56 8.11 -3.22
C HIS A 66 10.88 8.06 -4.71
N MET A 67 11.71 7.11 -5.11
CA MET A 67 12.08 6.90 -6.52
C MET A 67 11.54 5.55 -6.98
N ARG A 68 10.52 5.56 -7.83
CA ARG A 68 9.92 4.35 -8.43
C ARG A 68 10.20 4.34 -9.92
N GLY A 69 10.72 3.23 -10.45
CA GLY A 69 11.00 3.05 -11.88
C GLY A 69 9.74 2.76 -12.74
N ARG A 70 8.60 2.48 -12.11
CA ARG A 70 7.31 2.19 -12.77
C ARG A 70 6.15 2.79 -11.97
N LYS A 71 5.00 3.01 -12.62
CA LYS A 71 3.75 3.40 -11.93
C LYS A 71 3.27 2.19 -11.10
N VAL A 72 2.91 2.44 -9.84
CA VAL A 72 2.29 1.45 -8.95
C VAL A 72 0.87 1.94 -8.69
N VAL A 73 -0.13 1.10 -8.98
CA VAL A 73 -1.54 1.35 -8.65
C VAL A 73 -1.77 0.90 -7.20
N GLY A 74 -2.45 1.72 -6.39
CA GLY A 74 -2.85 1.33 -5.04
C GLY A 74 -4.16 0.56 -5.10
N LEU A 75 -4.20 -0.65 -4.53
CA LEU A 75 -5.39 -1.51 -4.54
C LEU A 75 -6.33 -1.24 -3.35
N CYS A 76 -5.78 -1.03 -2.15
CA CYS A 76 -6.53 -0.78 -0.92
C CYS A 76 -5.66 -0.04 0.10
N ARG A 77 -6.25 0.61 1.12
CA ARG A 77 -5.44 1.24 2.19
C ARG A 77 -6.16 1.21 3.55
N LEU A 78 -5.98 0.10 4.28
CA LEU A 78 -6.35 0.03 5.70
C LEU A 78 -5.69 1.17 6.49
N CYS A 79 -6.52 2.07 7.01
CA CYS A 79 -6.15 3.18 7.85
C CYS A 79 -6.59 2.89 9.29
N LEU A 80 -5.65 3.01 10.24
CA LEU A 80 -5.89 2.86 11.67
C LEU A 80 -5.31 4.09 12.36
N ASP A 81 -6.20 4.97 12.84
CA ASP A 81 -5.87 6.27 13.44
C ASP A 81 -5.00 7.17 12.54
N GLY A 82 -5.26 7.11 11.22
CA GLY A 82 -4.64 7.97 10.22
C GLY A 82 -5.26 9.37 10.16
N SER A 83 -4.61 10.28 9.44
CA SER A 83 -5.24 11.57 9.10
C SER A 83 -6.45 11.33 8.18
N PRO A 84 -7.59 12.01 8.41
CA PRO A 84 -8.70 12.04 7.47
C PRO A 84 -8.24 12.49 6.09
N HIS A 85 -8.83 11.92 5.05
CA HIS A 85 -8.51 12.25 3.66
C HIS A 85 -9.71 11.97 2.75
N ARG A 86 -9.58 12.39 1.50
CA ARG A 86 -10.59 12.17 0.47
C ARG A 86 -10.16 11.01 -0.43
N ASN A 87 -11.06 10.07 -0.68
CA ASN A 87 -10.85 8.96 -1.60
C ASN A 87 -11.00 9.42 -3.07
N PRO A 88 -10.56 8.62 -4.06
CA PRO A 88 -10.62 8.98 -5.48
C PRO A 88 -12.06 9.15 -6.04
N ASP A 89 -13.02 8.43 -5.46
CA ASP A 89 -14.48 8.58 -5.67
C ASP A 89 -15.02 9.94 -5.17
N GLY A 90 -14.27 10.62 -4.31
CA GLY A 90 -14.60 11.89 -3.71
C GLY A 90 -15.21 11.82 -2.30
N GLU A 91 -15.34 10.65 -1.70
CA GLU A 91 -15.80 10.46 -0.31
C GLU A 91 -14.76 10.99 0.70
N GLU A 92 -15.21 11.67 1.76
CA GLU A 92 -14.35 12.04 2.88
C GLU A 92 -14.38 10.95 3.95
N VAL A 93 -13.23 10.31 4.14
CA VAL A 93 -13.05 9.17 5.04
C VAL A 93 -12.30 9.57 6.30
N GLY A 94 -12.71 8.99 7.43
CA GLY A 94 -12.27 9.36 8.78
C GLY A 94 -10.84 8.91 9.13
N THR A 95 -10.62 8.60 10.41
CA THR A 95 -9.31 8.13 10.88
C THR A 95 -9.15 6.60 10.79
N ARG A 96 -10.26 5.86 10.66
CA ARG A 96 -10.33 4.40 10.59
C ARG A 96 -11.26 3.96 9.46
N HIS A 97 -10.68 3.37 8.40
CA HIS A 97 -11.37 2.94 7.17
C HIS A 97 -10.41 2.07 6.33
N ILE A 98 -10.82 1.66 5.12
CA ILE A 98 -10.01 0.91 4.14
C ILE A 98 -9.96 1.60 2.77
#